data_AF-A0A8T4PEU3-F1
#
_entry.id   AF-A0A8T4PEU3-F1
#
_cell.length_a   1.000
_cell.length_b   1.000
_cell.length_c   1.000
_cell.angle_alpha   90.00
_cell.angle_beta   90.00
_cell.angle_gamma   90.00
#
_symmetry.space_group_name_H-M   'P 1'
#
loop_
_entity.id
_entity.type
_entity.pdbx_description
1 polymer ?
#
loop_
_entity_poly.entity_id
_entity_poly.type
_entity_poly.pdbx_seq_one_letter_code
_entity_poly.pdbx_strand_id
1 'polypeptide(L)'
;MSTLEEIRKKKLEELTRLQQEKLQQQAQEQSQLQQQIGQIESTVRQFFTKEALARYGNLKAAHQEKALQLLLVLFQAIQKGQVQGKIEDSLLKKILEQLTPKKKEIKIKRV
;
A
#
# COMPACT_ATOMS: atom_id res chain seq x y z
N MET A 1 -15.56 15.36 -51.20
CA MET A 1 -16.20 14.73 -50.02
C MET A 1 -15.09 14.03 -49.21
N SER A 2 -14.24 14.79 -48.51
CA SER A 2 -13.08 14.20 -47.78
C SER A 2 -12.75 14.95 -46.48
N THR A 3 -13.14 16.23 -46.39
CA THR A 3 -12.88 17.09 -45.23
C THR A 3 -13.51 16.60 -43.93
N LEU A 4 -14.72 16.01 -43.96
CA LEU A 4 -15.40 15.53 -42.75
C LEU A 4 -14.76 14.25 -42.18
N GLU A 5 -14.32 13.33 -43.05
CA GLU A 5 -13.64 12.10 -42.65
C GLU A 5 -12.24 12.38 -42.09
N GLU A 6 -11.51 13.32 -42.68
CA GLU A 6 -10.20 13.75 -42.20
C GLU A 6 -10.27 14.39 -40.81
N ILE A 7 -11.29 15.22 -40.55
CA ILE A 7 -11.54 15.83 -39.23
C ILE A 7 -11.88 14.75 -38.20
N ARG A 8 -12.70 13.77 -38.58
CA ARG A 8 -13.07 12.64 -37.69
C ARG A 8 -11.86 11.76 -37.36
N LYS A 9 -11.01 11.46 -38.34
CA LYS A 9 -9.78 10.68 -38.17
C LYS A 9 -8.79 11.39 -37.24
N LYS A 10 -8.50 12.68 -37.48
CA LYS A 10 -7.63 13.49 -36.61
C LYS A 10 -8.13 13.54 -35.16
N LYS A 11 -9.44 13.72 -34.96
CA LYS A 11 -10.02 13.77 -33.61
C LYS A 11 -9.95 12.41 -32.90
N LEU A 12 -10.09 11.31 -33.64
CA LEU A 12 -9.92 9.96 -33.10
C LEU A 12 -8.46 9.70 -32.69
N GLU A 13 -7.49 10.06 -33.54
CA GLU A 13 -6.06 9.93 -33.24
C GLU A 13 -5.65 10.75 -32.01
N GLU A 14 -6.15 11.99 -31.88
CA GLU A 14 -5.90 12.83 -30.72
C GLU A 14 -6.49 12.24 -29.43
N LEU A 15 -7.72 11.71 -29.49
CA LEU A 15 -8.34 11.02 -28.36
C LEU A 15 -7.58 9.75 -27.96
N THR A 16 -7.13 8.95 -28.93
CA THR A 16 -6.30 7.77 -28.67
C THR A 16 -4.97 8.16 -28.03
N ARG A 17 -4.32 9.22 -28.51
CA ARG A 17 -3.07 9.73 -27.92
C ARG A 17 -3.26 10.19 -26.48
N LEU A 18 -4.29 10.98 -26.21
CA LEU A 18 -4.63 11.46 -24.86
C LEU A 18 -4.94 10.29 -23.92
N GLN A 19 -5.67 9.28 -24.38
CA GLN A 19 -5.96 8.09 -23.60
C GLN A 19 -4.68 7.31 -23.28
N GLN A 20 -3.79 7.12 -24.27
CA GLN A 20 -2.53 6.43 -24.08
C GLN A 20 -1.60 7.18 -23.11
N GLU A 21 -1.50 8.49 -23.23
CA GLU A 21 -0.70 9.34 -22.33
C GLU A 21 -1.21 9.26 -20.89
N LYS A 22 -2.53 9.29 -20.70
CA LYS A 22 -3.17 9.13 -19.38
C LYS A 22 -2.90 7.76 -18.76
N LEU A 23 -3.01 6.69 -19.55
CA LEU A 23 -2.67 5.32 -19.12
C LEU A 23 -1.20 5.21 -18.72
N GLN A 24 -0.31 5.84 -19.48
CA GLN A 24 1.14 5.82 -19.22
C GLN A 24 1.48 6.58 -17.93
N GLN A 25 0.87 7.74 -17.70
CA GLN A 25 1.00 8.49 -16.44
C GLN A 25 0.53 7.67 -15.24
N GLN A 26 -0.68 7.07 -15.31
CA GLN A 26 -1.19 6.24 -14.23
C GLN A 26 -0.29 5.03 -13.92
N ALA A 27 0.23 4.37 -14.95
CA ALA A 27 1.16 3.26 -14.78
C ALA A 27 2.46 3.70 -14.10
N GLN A 28 2.96 4.88 -14.46
CA GLN A 28 4.19 5.44 -13.89
C GLN A 28 4.00 5.82 -12.41
N GLU A 29 2.88 6.46 -12.05
CA GLU A 29 2.53 6.76 -10.66
C GLU A 29 2.40 5.49 -9.82
N GLN A 30 1.71 4.47 -10.35
CA GLN A 30 1.53 3.20 -9.64
C GLN A 30 2.86 2.45 -9.45
N SER A 31 3.77 2.56 -10.42
CA SER A 31 5.12 1.99 -10.31
C SER A 31 5.93 2.71 -9.25
N GLN A 32 5.89 4.05 -9.20
CA GLN A 32 6.60 4.83 -8.18
C GLN A 32 6.12 4.49 -6.77
N LEU A 33 4.80 4.39 -6.57
CA LEU A 33 4.21 3.98 -5.30
C LEU A 33 4.68 2.59 -4.86
N GLN A 34 4.70 1.62 -5.77
CA GLN A 34 5.19 0.27 -5.47
C GLN A 34 6.68 0.26 -5.11
N GLN A 35 7.49 1.04 -5.82
CA GLN A 35 8.91 1.17 -5.51
C GLN A 35 9.13 1.78 -4.13
N GLN A 36 8.40 2.84 -3.77
CA GLN A 36 8.47 3.43 -2.43
C GLN A 36 8.08 2.42 -1.35
N ILE A 37 6.96 1.72 -1.51
CA ILE A 37 6.53 0.69 -0.56
C ILE A 37 7.60 -0.40 -0.43
N GLY A 38 8.18 -0.86 -1.54
CA GLY A 38 9.23 -1.87 -1.55
C GLY A 38 10.51 -1.43 -0.83
N GLN A 39 10.89 -0.15 -0.96
CA GLN A 39 12.04 0.43 -0.24
C GLN A 39 11.77 0.48 1.26
N ILE A 40 10.60 0.98 1.67
CA ILE A 40 10.21 1.03 3.09
C ILE A 40 10.19 -0.39 3.66
N GLU A 41 9.61 -1.35 2.92
CA GLU A 41 9.51 -2.74 3.34
C GLU A 41 10.88 -3.39 3.50
N SER A 42 11.80 -3.12 2.59
CA SER A 42 13.18 -3.64 2.65
C SER A 42 13.92 -3.11 3.88
N THR A 43 13.80 -1.80 4.17
CA THR A 43 14.39 -1.19 5.36
C THR A 43 13.83 -1.80 6.63
N VAL A 44 12.50 -1.89 6.75
CA VAL A 44 11.85 -2.42 7.96
C VAL A 44 12.17 -3.91 8.18
N ARG A 45 12.23 -4.71 7.11
CA ARG A 45 12.54 -6.15 7.19
C ARG A 45 13.91 -6.45 7.79
N GLN A 46 14.89 -5.56 7.62
CA GLN A 46 16.23 -5.73 8.23
C GLN A 46 16.18 -5.73 9.76
N PHE A 47 15.18 -5.06 10.34
CA PHE A 47 14.98 -5.02 11.79
C PHE A 47 14.14 -6.20 12.29
N PHE A 48 13.52 -7.01 11.43
CA PHE A 48 12.65 -8.09 11.87
C PHE A 48 13.43 -9.30 12.40
N THR A 49 12.94 -9.90 13.48
CA THR A 49 13.30 -11.28 13.82
C THR A 49 12.68 -12.27 12.83
N LYS A 50 13.17 -13.52 12.80
CA LYS A 50 12.60 -14.59 11.95
C LYS A 50 11.09 -14.77 12.20
N GLU A 51 10.68 -14.71 13.46
CA GLU A 51 9.27 -14.84 13.86
C GLU A 51 8.43 -13.63 13.42
N ALA A 52 8.95 -12.41 13.59
CA ALA A 52 8.28 -11.19 13.14
C ALA A 52 8.09 -11.17 11.61
N LEU A 53 9.09 -11.63 10.86
CA LEU A 53 9.02 -11.73 9.40
C LEU A 53 7.94 -12.73 8.97
N ALA A 54 7.83 -13.89 9.63
CA ALA A 54 6.77 -14.85 9.37
C ALA A 54 5.38 -14.27 9.67
N ARG A 55 5.19 -13.59 10.82
CA ARG A 55 3.91 -12.93 11.15
C ARG A 55 3.56 -11.86 10.12
N TYR A 56 4.52 -11.01 9.76
CA TYR A 56 4.32 -9.98 8.75
C TYR A 56 3.93 -10.59 7.40
N GLY A 57 4.59 -11.66 6.96
CA GLY A 57 4.26 -12.38 5.73
C GLY A 57 2.82 -12.91 5.73
N ASN A 58 2.42 -13.56 6.83
CA ASN A 58 1.05 -14.04 7.00
C ASN A 58 0.03 -12.89 7.02
N LEU A 59 0.34 -11.79 7.70
CA LEU A 59 -0.52 -10.60 7.74
C LEU A 59 -0.65 -9.96 6.36
N LYS A 60 0.44 -9.85 5.59
CA LYS A 60 0.43 -9.30 4.23
C LYS A 60 -0.44 -10.13 3.29
N ALA A 61 -0.37 -11.45 3.40
CA ALA A 61 -1.19 -12.37 2.62
C ALA A 61 -2.69 -12.29 2.98
N ALA A 62 -3.03 -12.18 4.27
CA ALA A 62 -4.42 -12.11 4.72
C ALA A 62 -5.04 -10.71 4.57
N HIS A 63 -4.29 -9.66 4.90
CA HIS A 63 -4.76 -8.28 5.00
C HIS A 63 -3.66 -7.28 4.62
N GLN A 64 -3.50 -7.06 3.31
CA GLN A 64 -2.46 -6.19 2.77
C GLN A 64 -2.54 -4.73 3.30
N GLU A 65 -3.74 -4.21 3.50
CA GLU A 65 -3.94 -2.85 4.05
C GLU A 65 -3.38 -2.71 5.48
N LYS A 66 -3.64 -3.70 6.35
CA LYS A 66 -3.10 -3.71 7.71
C LYS A 66 -1.59 -3.88 7.72
N ALA A 67 -1.06 -4.67 6.79
CA ALA A 67 0.38 -4.85 6.64
C ALA A 67 1.06 -3.54 6.23
N LEU A 68 0.47 -2.75 5.31
CA LEU A 68 0.97 -1.43 4.93
C LEU A 68 0.95 -0.44 6.10
N GLN A 69 -0.16 -0.37 6.85
CA GLN A 69 -0.27 0.50 8.02
C GLN A 69 0.80 0.17 9.07
N LEU A 70 0.97 -1.12 9.39
CA LEU A 70 2.01 -1.58 10.30
C LEU A 70 3.41 -1.14 9.82
N LEU A 71 3.67 -1.28 8.53
CA LEU A 71 4.97 -0.99 7.93
C LEU A 71 5.30 0.51 7.98
N LEU A 72 4.31 1.37 7.75
CA LEU A 72 4.44 2.83 7.91
C LEU A 72 4.73 3.24 9.36
N VAL A 73 4.00 2.66 10.32
CA VAL A 73 4.23 2.93 11.76
C VAL A 73 5.64 2.53 12.17
N LEU A 74 6.08 1.35 11.76
CA LEU A 74 7.42 0.84 12.07
C LEU A 74 8.50 1.67 11.39
N PHE A 75 8.33 2.05 10.13
CA PHE A 75 9.27 2.91 9.43
C PHE A 75 9.42 4.27 10.11
N GLN A 76 8.32 4.90 10.53
CA GLN A 76 8.38 6.15 11.28
C GLN A 76 9.10 5.97 12.63
N ALA A 77 8.86 4.87 13.34
CA ALA A 77 9.52 4.60 14.61
C ALA A 77 11.03 4.36 14.45
N ILE A 78 11.45 3.70 13.37
CA ILE A 78 12.86 3.51 13.00
C ILE A 78 13.50 4.86 12.63
N GLN A 79 12.84 5.67 11.78
CA GLN A 79 13.34 7.00 11.38
C GLN A 79 13.51 7.94 12.58
N LYS A 80 12.63 7.85 13.57
CA LYS A 80 12.76 8.61 14.83
C LYS A 80 13.86 8.09 15.76
N GLY A 81 14.51 6.97 15.42
CA GLY A 81 15.51 6.33 16.27
C GLY A 81 14.95 5.69 17.54
N GLN A 82 13.62 5.53 17.65
CA GLN A 82 12.98 4.89 18.80
C GLN A 82 13.12 3.37 18.76
N VAL A 83 13.37 2.80 17.58
CA VAL A 83 13.59 1.37 17.36
C VAL A 83 15.00 1.18 16.83
N GLN A 84 15.94 0.88 17.72
CA GLN A 84 17.34 0.58 17.37
C GLN A 84 17.65 -0.92 17.42
N GLY A 85 16.73 -1.72 17.96
CA GLY A 85 16.87 -3.17 18.11
C GLY A 85 16.06 -3.97 17.11
N LYS A 86 16.16 -5.29 17.21
CA LYS A 86 15.31 -6.20 16.44
C LYS A 86 13.86 -6.08 16.89
N ILE A 87 12.97 -5.92 15.94
CA ILE A 87 11.52 -5.93 16.11
C ILE A 87 11.08 -7.38 16.28
N GLU A 88 10.51 -7.68 17.45
CA GLU A 88 10.02 -9.01 17.80
C GLU A 88 8.52 -9.18 17.51
N ASP A 89 8.08 -10.44 17.47
CA ASP A 89 6.69 -10.84 17.30
C ASP A 89 5.74 -10.17 18.31
N SER A 90 6.18 -10.06 19.57
CA SER A 90 5.44 -9.43 20.66
C SER A 90 5.16 -7.95 20.41
N LEU A 91 6.09 -7.23 19.80
CA LEU A 91 5.90 -5.82 19.46
C LEU A 91 4.90 -5.67 18.30
N LEU A 92 5.00 -6.51 17.28
CA LEU A 92 4.04 -6.54 16.17
C LEU A 92 2.61 -6.78 16.67
N LYS A 93 2.43 -7.75 17.57
CA LYS A 93 1.11 -8.04 18.18
C LYS A 93 0.53 -6.81 18.86
N LYS A 94 1.31 -6.16 19.74
CA LYS A 94 0.86 -4.94 20.44
C LYS A 94 0.42 -3.84 19.47
N ILE A 95 1.19 -3.60 18.42
CA ILE A 95 0.84 -2.59 17.41
C ILE A 95 -0.43 -3.00 16.66
N LEU A 96 -0.55 -4.26 16.26
CA LEU A 96 -1.74 -4.77 15.55
C LEU A 96 -3.01 -4.73 16.40
N GLU A 97 -2.89 -4.94 17.71
CA GLU A 97 -3.99 -4.79 18.67
C GLU A 97 -4.44 -3.33 18.80
N GLN A 98 -3.51 -2.37 18.72
CA GLN A 98 -3.86 -0.95 18.73
C GLN A 98 -4.43 -0.46 17.39
N LEU A 99 -3.93 -0.99 16.27
CA LEU A 99 -4.44 -0.69 14.92
C LEU A 99 -5.82 -1.31 14.67
N THR A 100 -6.14 -2.42 15.34
CA THR A 100 -7.46 -3.05 15.22
C THR A 100 -8.41 -2.40 16.22
N PRO A 101 -9.43 -1.64 15.77
CA PRO A 101 -10.43 -1.11 16.70
C PRO A 101 -11.09 -2.27 17.45
N LYS A 102 -11.21 -2.14 18.79
CA LYS A 102 -11.97 -3.10 19.61
C LYS A 102 -13.33 -3.32 18.95
N LYS A 103 -13.68 -4.57 18.63
CA LYS A 103 -14.97 -4.95 18.05
C LYS A 103 -16.07 -4.20 18.81
N LYS A 104 -16.77 -3.28 18.13
CA LYS A 104 -17.98 -2.65 18.70
C LYS A 104 -18.95 -3.79 18.99
N GLU A 105 -19.32 -3.96 20.25
CA GLU A 105 -20.41 -4.86 20.62
C GLU A 105 -21.68 -4.39 19.92
N ILE A 106 -22.11 -5.14 18.91
CA ILE A 106 -23.39 -4.89 18.25
C ILE A 106 -24.46 -5.36 19.23
N LYS A 107 -24.94 -4.47 20.10
CA LYS A 107 -26.13 -4.73 20.91
C LYS A 107 -27.34 -4.80 19.98
N ILE A 108 -27.67 -6.00 19.51
CA ILE A 108 -28.92 -6.25 18.80
C ILE A 108 -30.04 -6.12 19.81
N LYS A 109 -30.70 -4.96 19.86
CA LYS A 109 -32.04 -4.84 20.45
C LYS A 109 -33.02 -5.47 19.46
N ARG A 110 -33.64 -6.57 19.84
CA ARG A 110 -34.89 -7.03 19.21
C ARG A 110 -35.99 -6.06 19.66
N VAL A 111 -36.68 -5.45 18.71
CA VAL A 111 -37.99 -4.80 18.89
C VAL A 111 -39.06 -5.71 18.34
#